data_AF-A0A7V3HCP5-F1
#
_entry.id   AF-A0A7V3HCP5-F1
#
_cell.length_a   1.000
_cell.length_b   1.000
_cell.length_c   1.000
_cell.angle_alpha   90.00
_cell.angle_beta   90.00
_cell.angle_gamma   90.00
#
_symmetry.space_group_name_H-M   'P 1'
#
loop_
_entity.id
_entity.type
_entity.pdbx_description
1 polymer ?
#
loop_
_entity_poly.entity_id
_entity_poly.type
_entity_poly.pdbx_seq_one_letter_code
_entity_poly.pdbx_strand_id
1 'polypeptide(L)' 'MLIGNGPLKEKLIKMVKKEGFEDKFIFESYQENIYEYLSAMDLYVQASLNEGMGRTV' A
#
# COMPACT_ATOMS: atom_id res chain seq x y z
N MET A 1 -1.69 -0.12 -6.03
CA MET A 1 -0.75 -1.07 -5.41
C MET A 1 -0.55 -0.71 -3.95
N LEU A 2 -0.41 -1.68 -3.05
CA LEU A 2 -0.12 -1.47 -1.63
C LEU A 2 1.10 -2.32 -1.24
N ILE A 3 2.13 -1.68 -0.70
CA ILE A 3 3.41 -2.31 -0.35
C ILE A 3 3.60 -2.24 1.16
N GLY A 4 3.95 -3.37 1.77
CA GLY A 4 4.31 -3.45 3.20
C GLY A 4 3.57 -4.54 3.95
N ASN A 5 4.03 -4.79 5.18
CA ASN A 5 3.48 -5.82 6.06
C ASN A 5 3.08 -5.17 7.39
N GLY A 6 1.83 -4.72 7.47
CA GLY A 6 1.24 -4.15 8.68
C GLY A 6 0.10 -4.99 9.24
N PRO A 7 -0.30 -4.74 10.50
CA PRO A 7 -1.36 -5.51 11.17
C PRO A 7 -2.73 -5.39 10.48
N LEU A 8 -2.94 -4.37 9.63
CA LEU A 8 -4.18 -4.15 8.91
C LEU A 8 -4.27 -4.89 7.56
N LYS A 9 -3.23 -5.61 7.13
CA LYS A 9 -3.17 -6.27 5.81
C LYS A 9 -4.41 -7.14 5.54
N GLU A 10 -4.73 -8.05 6.45
CA GLU A 10 -5.88 -8.94 6.31
C GLU A 10 -7.22 -8.20 6.26
N LYS A 11 -7.34 -7.11 7.02
CA LYS A 11 -8.55 -6.27 7.00
C LYS A 11 -8.72 -5.60 5.64
N LEU A 12 -7.64 -5.09 5.06
CA LEU A 12 -7.65 -4.45 3.74
C LEU A 12 -7.97 -5.46 2.64
N ILE A 13 -7.39 -6.65 2.67
CA ILE A 13 -7.69 -7.72 1.70
C ILE A 13 -9.18 -8.09 1.76
N LYS A 14 -9.74 -8.25 2.95
CA LYS A 14 -11.19 -8.53 3.12
C LYS A 14 -12.06 -7.38 2.61
N MET A 15 -11.64 -6.13 2.83
CA MET A 15 -12.36 -4.95 2.35
C MET A 15 -12.36 -4.90 0.81
N VAL A 16 -11.20 -5.07 0.17
CA VAL A 16 -11.09 -5.12 -1.29
C VAL A 16 -11.99 -6.19 -1.90
N LYS A 17 -11.98 -7.41 -1.34
CA LYS A 17 -12.86 -8.50 -1.78
C LYS A 17 -14.34 -8.19 -1.60
N LYS A 18 -14.70 -7.55 -0.47
CA LYS A 18 -16.09 -7.17 -0.20
C LYS A 18 -16.60 -6.15 -1.20
N GLU A 19 -15.74 -5.21 -1.61
CA GLU A 19 -16.07 -4.15 -2.57
C GLU A 19 -15.91 -4.60 -4.05
N GLY A 20 -15.43 -5.82 -4.31
CA GLY A 20 -15.31 -6.39 -5.66
C GLY A 20 -14.17 -5.80 -6.50
N PHE A 21 -13.06 -5.42 -5.86
CA PHE A 21 -11.89 -4.82 -6.53
C PHE A 21 -10.64 -5.72 -6.48
N GLU A 22 -10.77 -7.00 -6.16
CA GLU A 22 -9.64 -7.91 -5.98
C GLU A 22 -8.73 -8.06 -7.22
N ASP A 23 -9.27 -7.86 -8.40
CA ASP A 23 -8.57 -7.90 -9.69
C ASP A 23 -7.77 -6.62 -9.99
N LYS A 24 -8.03 -5.54 -9.26
CA LYS A 24 -7.38 -4.22 -9.44
C LYS A 24 -6.37 -3.89 -8.35
N PHE A 25 -6.29 -4.71 -7.30
CA PHE A 25 -5.40 -4.49 -6.17
C PHE A 25 -4.22 -5.46 -6.17
N ILE A 26 -3.01 -4.89 -6.18
CA ILE A 26 -1.77 -5.62 -5.96
C ILE A 26 -1.30 -5.36 -4.54
N PHE A 27 -1.16 -6.42 -3.74
CA PHE A 27 -0.61 -6.39 -2.39
C PHE A 27 0.78 -7.02 -2.39
N GLU A 28 1.81 -6.21 -2.15
CA GLU A 28 3.20 -6.67 -2.03
C GLU A 28 3.68 -6.60 -0.58
N SER A 29 4.60 -7.49 -0.22
CA SER A 29 5.28 -7.44 1.08
C SER A 29 6.22 -6.23 1.18
N TYR A 30 6.92 -6.10 2.31
CA TYR A 30 8.03 -5.14 2.41
C TYR A 30 9.02 -5.32 1.25
N GLN A 31 9.45 -4.21 0.67
CA GLN A 31 10.43 -4.14 -0.42
C GLN A 31 11.64 -3.36 0.07
N GLU A 32 12.83 -3.93 -0.11
CA GLU A 32 14.09 -3.26 0.27
C GLU A 32 14.36 -2.06 -0.64
N ASN A 33 14.14 -2.21 -1.96
CA ASN A 33 14.27 -1.13 -2.93
C ASN A 33 12.91 -0.55 -3.34
N ILE A 34 12.35 0.32 -2.51
CA ILE A 34 11.03 0.94 -2.78
C ILE A 34 11.06 1.91 -3.97
N TYR A 35 12.22 2.46 -4.32
CA TYR A 35 12.34 3.48 -5.36
C TYR A 35 12.00 2.97 -6.76
N GLU A 36 12.27 1.69 -7.06
CA GLU A 36 11.86 1.06 -8.33
C GLU A 36 10.34 1.10 -8.48
N TYR A 37 9.62 0.70 -7.42
CA TYR A 37 8.16 0.73 -7.41
C TYR A 37 7.63 2.16 -7.52
N LEU A 38 8.18 3.10 -6.75
CA LEU A 38 7.74 4.49 -6.78
C LEU A 38 7.95 5.13 -8.16
N SER A 39 9.07 4.83 -8.83
CA SER A 39 9.36 5.35 -10.17
C SER A 39 8.39 4.84 -11.25
N ALA A 40 7.76 3.69 -11.00
CA ALA A 40 6.79 3.07 -11.91
C ALA A 40 5.34 3.51 -11.65
N MET A 41 5.05 4.25 -10.57
CA MET A 41 3.69 4.67 -10.22
C MET A 41 3.37 6.08 -10.74
N ASP A 42 2.15 6.27 -11.25
CA ASP A 42 1.66 7.59 -11.64
C ASP A 42 1.32 8.49 -10.44
N LEU A 43 0.91 7.88 -9.31
CA LEU A 43 0.45 8.60 -8.12
C LEU A 43 0.87 7.87 -6.83
N TYR A 44 1.48 8.63 -5.92
CA TYR A 44 1.74 8.21 -4.55
C TYR A 44 0.70 8.82 -3.59
N VAL A 45 0.18 8.01 -2.65
CA VAL A 45 -0.84 8.44 -1.68
C VAL A 45 -0.43 8.06 -0.26
N GLN A 46 -0.37 9.05 0.63
CA GLN A 46 -0.11 8.88 2.07
C GLN A 46 -1.30 9.42 2.88
N ALA A 47 -2.37 8.64 2.98
CA ALA A 47 -3.62 9.04 3.64
C ALA A 47 -3.61 8.82 5.17
N SER A 48 -2.46 9.00 5.82
CA SER A 48 -2.31 8.87 7.27
C SER A 48 -3.04 9.99 8.00
N LEU A 49 -3.75 9.66 9.09
CA LEU A 49 -4.41 10.68 9.94
C LEU A 49 -3.41 11.45 10.80
N ASN A 50 -2.32 10.81 11.22
CA ASN A 50 -1.25 11.40 11.98
C ASN A 50 0.06 10.71 11.58
N GLU A 51 1.11 11.51 11.39
CA GLU A 51 2.42 11.00 11.04
C GLU A 51 3.47 11.82 11.78
N GLY A 52 4.30 11.15 12.61
CA GLY A 52 5.32 11.84 13.39
C GLY A 52 6.34 12.55 12.50
N MET A 53 6.79 11.85 11.45
CA MET A 53 7.52 12.43 10.33
C MET A 53 7.25 11.55 9.11
N GLY A 54 6.83 12.16 7.99
CA GLY A 54 6.53 11.44 6.75
C GLY A 54 7.81 10.86 6.12
N ARG A 55 8.26 9.70 6.62
CA ARG A 55 9.37 8.93 6.07
C ARG A 55 8.84 7.61 5.51
N THR A 56 7.97 7.71 4.53
CA THR A 56 7.71 6.57 3.62
C THR A 56 8.78 6.52 2.52
N VAL A 57 9.50 7.63 2.33
CA VAL A 57 10.70 7.81 1.48
C VAL A 57 11.81 8.50 2.26
#